data_AF-A0AAW6ZAQ1-F1
#
_entry.id   AF-A0AAW6ZAQ1-F1
#
_cell.length_a   1.000
_cell.length_b   1.000
_cell.length_c   1.000
_cell.angle_alpha   90.00
_cell.angle_beta   90.00
_cell.angle_gamma   90.00
#
_symmetry.space_group_name_H-M   'P 1'
#
loop_
_entity.id
_entity.type
_entity.pdbx_description
1 polymer ?
#
loop_
_entity_poly.entity_id
_entity_poly.type
_entity_poly.pdbx_seq_one_letter_code
_entity_poly.pdbx_strand_id
1 'polypeptide(L)'
;MKIKATILGITGLILSGCFFANDEIKLDDIGNFKITVNEAKGYRQAHLTGLLGNSAMGISDIKTTSHNDELNITLFQELAGSEYSGKLDKEIALEHNIKKITYGSKHEIIWQE
;
A
#
# COMPACT_ATOMS: atom_id res chain seq x y z
N MET A 1 -29.70 28.00 29.17
CA MET A 1 -29.41 26.59 28.80
C MET A 1 -28.66 26.60 27.48
N LYS A 2 -27.42 26.06 27.44
CA LYS A 2 -26.61 25.94 26.22
C LYS A 2 -26.34 24.45 26.02
N ILE A 3 -26.85 23.92 24.91
CA ILE A 3 -26.69 22.54 24.49
C ILE A 3 -25.24 22.36 24.03
N LYS A 4 -24.48 21.48 24.70
CA LYS A 4 -23.19 20.99 24.19
C LYS A 4 -23.46 19.67 23.48
N ALA A 5 -23.35 19.69 22.16
CA ALA A 5 -23.39 18.49 21.33
C ALA A 5 -22.05 17.75 21.49
N THR A 6 -22.12 16.55 22.05
CA THR A 6 -20.99 15.61 22.12
C THR A 6 -20.85 14.96 20.75
N ILE A 7 -19.80 15.33 20.01
CA ILE A 7 -19.46 14.66 18.75
C ILE A 7 -18.96 13.25 19.09
N LEU A 8 -19.72 12.25 18.63
CA LEU A 8 -19.30 10.86 18.57
C LEU A 8 -18.05 10.78 17.67
N GLY A 9 -16.91 10.50 18.29
CA GLY A 9 -15.70 10.09 17.57
C GLY A 9 -15.99 8.80 16.82
N ILE A 10 -15.74 8.85 15.52
CA ILE A 10 -16.03 7.82 14.53
C ILE A 10 -15.46 6.49 14.99
N THR A 11 -16.35 5.51 15.16
CA THR A 11 -16.06 4.11 15.38
C THR A 11 -15.10 3.60 14.31
N GLY A 12 -13.90 3.20 14.72
CA GLY A 12 -13.03 2.36 13.90
C GLY A 12 -13.77 1.06 13.60
N LEU A 13 -14.25 0.93 12.37
CA LEU A 13 -14.79 -0.31 11.82
C LEU A 13 -13.62 -1.28 11.66
N ILE A 14 -13.35 -2.07 12.69
CA ILE A 14 -12.52 -3.27 12.56
C ILE A 14 -13.43 -4.30 11.91
N LEU A 15 -13.43 -4.36 10.57
CA LEU A 15 -14.04 -5.47 9.85
C LEU A 15 -13.24 -6.74 10.20
N SER A 16 -13.75 -7.48 11.18
CA SER A 16 -13.38 -8.88 11.42
C SER A 16 -14.00 -9.74 10.32
N GLY A 17 -13.44 -9.69 9.12
CA GLY A 17 -13.64 -10.70 8.09
C GLY A 17 -12.63 -11.80 8.29
N CYS A 18 -13.04 -13.07 8.20
CA CYS A 18 -12.13 -14.21 8.17
C CYS A 18 -11.04 -13.95 7.12
N PHE A 19 -9.82 -13.66 7.57
CA PHE A 19 -8.69 -13.41 6.69
C PHE A 19 -8.34 -14.73 6.00
N PHE A 20 -8.78 -14.91 4.76
CA PHE A 20 -7.89 -15.58 3.83
C PHE A 20 -6.59 -14.78 3.89
N ALA A 21 -5.52 -15.40 4.37
CA ALA A 21 -4.23 -14.76 4.35
C ALA A 21 -3.88 -14.59 2.88
N ASN A 22 -4.14 -13.40 2.32
CA ASN A 22 -3.73 -13.08 0.97
C ASN A 22 -2.23 -13.32 0.90
N ASP A 23 -1.77 -14.01 -0.14
CA ASP A 23 -0.35 -14.35 -0.26
C ASP A 23 0.43 -13.07 -0.58
N GLU A 24 1.57 -12.88 0.08
CA GLU A 24 2.47 -11.76 -0.25
C GLU A 24 3.01 -11.92 -1.67
N ILE A 25 2.90 -10.87 -2.48
CA ILE A 25 3.53 -10.81 -3.80
C ILE A 25 5.00 -10.46 -3.59
N LYS A 26 5.93 -11.28 -4.08
CA LYS A 26 7.35 -10.94 -4.05
C LYS A 26 7.65 -9.88 -5.11
N LEU A 27 8.61 -9.01 -4.85
CA LEU A 27 8.99 -7.96 -5.79
C LEU A 27 9.40 -8.54 -7.16
N ASP A 28 10.14 -9.66 -7.15
CA ASP A 28 10.56 -10.39 -8.37
C ASP A 28 9.39 -10.93 -9.20
N ASP A 29 8.22 -11.13 -8.59
CA ASP A 29 7.02 -11.60 -9.28
C ASP A 29 6.27 -10.44 -9.97
N ILE A 30 6.75 -9.20 -9.84
CA ILE A 30 6.16 -8.01 -10.48
C ILE A 30 7.03 -7.57 -11.66
N GLY A 31 6.56 -7.87 -12.86
CA GLY A 31 7.15 -7.39 -14.09
C GLY A 31 7.02 -5.87 -14.26
N ASN A 32 8.06 -5.24 -14.81
CA ASN A 32 8.11 -3.80 -15.08
C ASN A 32 7.81 -2.93 -13.85
N PHE A 33 8.16 -3.40 -12.64
CA PHE A 33 7.97 -2.63 -11.43
C PHE A 33 8.72 -1.30 -11.51
N LYS A 34 8.01 -0.21 -11.17
CA LYS A 34 8.59 1.12 -11.04
C LYS A 34 7.96 1.84 -9.87
N ILE A 35 8.79 2.58 -9.14
CA ILE A 35 8.36 3.54 -8.13
C ILE A 35 8.85 4.93 -8.53
N THR A 36 7.96 5.91 -8.46
CA THR A 36 8.28 7.32 -8.65
C THR A 36 7.81 8.11 -7.44
N VAL A 37 8.71 8.83 -6.79
CA VAL A 37 8.35 9.73 -5.69
C VAL A 37 8.19 11.14 -6.25
N ASN A 38 7.00 11.70 -6.10
CA ASN A 38 6.66 13.06 -6.50
C ASN A 38 6.59 13.95 -5.25
N GLU A 39 7.24 15.10 -5.31
CA GLU A 39 7.33 16.07 -4.22
C GLU A 39 6.84 17.45 -4.68
N ALA A 40 5.85 17.97 -3.96
CA ALA A 40 5.35 19.33 -4.10
C ALA A 40 5.16 19.96 -2.71
N LYS A 41 4.97 21.29 -2.65
CA LYS A 41 4.78 21.99 -1.38
C LYS A 41 3.58 21.41 -0.60
N GLY A 42 3.86 20.75 0.53
CA GLY A 42 2.85 20.16 1.40
C GLY A 42 2.29 18.81 0.93
N TYR A 43 2.86 18.21 -0.12
CA TYR A 43 2.38 16.94 -0.66
C TYR A 43 3.54 16.10 -1.21
N ARG A 44 3.67 14.88 -0.71
CA ARG A 44 4.64 13.90 -1.18
C ARG A 44 3.92 12.59 -1.41
N GLN A 45 4.14 11.96 -2.56
CA GLN A 45 3.49 10.69 -2.90
C GLN A 45 4.43 9.75 -3.65
N ALA A 46 4.29 8.46 -3.41
CA ALA A 46 4.89 7.41 -4.21
C ALA A 46 3.86 6.86 -5.20
N HIS A 47 4.19 6.85 -6.48
CA HIS A 47 3.42 6.17 -7.52
C HIS A 47 4.11 4.86 -7.86
N LEU A 48 3.40 3.75 -7.61
CA LEU A 48 3.85 2.40 -7.89
C LEU A 48 3.13 1.89 -9.13
N THR A 49 3.90 1.36 -10.08
CA THR A 49 3.38 0.74 -11.29
C THR A 49 4.08 -0.60 -11.54
N GLY A 50 3.39 -1.50 -12.23
CA GLY A 50 3.92 -2.82 -12.56
C GLY A 50 2.83 -3.76 -13.04
N LEU A 51 3.22 -4.99 -13.34
CA LEU A 51 2.32 -6.06 -13.76
C LEU A 51 2.70 -7.37 -13.08
N LEU A 52 1.77 -8.00 -12.38
CA LEU A 52 1.97 -9.31 -11.77
C LEU A 52 2.30 -10.34 -12.85
N GLY A 53 3.39 -11.08 -12.67
CA GLY A 53 3.87 -12.06 -13.64
C GLY A 53 2.96 -13.28 -13.76
N ASN A 54 2.22 -13.61 -12.69
CA ASN A 54 1.23 -14.69 -12.71
C ASN A 54 -0.14 -14.16 -13.16
N SER A 55 -0.54 -14.48 -14.40
CA SER A 55 -1.81 -14.04 -14.98
C SER A 55 -3.06 -14.63 -14.32
N ALA A 56 -2.92 -15.70 -13.53
CA ALA A 56 -4.04 -16.28 -12.77
C ALA A 56 -4.32 -15.54 -11.46
N MET A 57 -3.43 -14.63 -11.05
CA MET A 57 -3.51 -13.90 -9.80
C MET A 57 -3.81 -12.42 -10.05
N GLY A 58 -4.46 -11.78 -9.09
CA GLY A 58 -4.70 -10.34 -9.06
C GLY A 58 -4.20 -9.75 -7.76
N ILE A 59 -3.87 -8.46 -7.78
CA ILE A 59 -3.46 -7.71 -6.59
C ILE A 59 -4.72 -7.42 -5.77
N SER A 60 -4.84 -8.06 -4.62
CA SER A 60 -6.03 -7.99 -3.76
C SER A 60 -5.94 -6.90 -2.70
N ASP A 61 -4.74 -6.65 -2.18
CA ASP A 61 -4.55 -5.68 -1.09
C ASP A 61 -3.16 -5.02 -1.15
N ILE A 62 -3.07 -3.86 -0.51
CA ILE A 62 -1.83 -3.12 -0.28
C ILE A 62 -1.79 -2.68 1.18
N LYS A 63 -0.70 -3.03 1.88
CA LYS A 63 -0.45 -2.56 3.24
C LYS A 63 0.78 -1.69 3.27
N THR A 64 0.72 -0.65 4.08
CA THR A 64 1.80 0.30 4.29
C THR A 64 2.08 0.41 5.78
N THR A 65 3.33 0.24 6.16
CA THR A 65 3.78 0.39 7.55
C THR A 65 4.89 1.43 7.60
N SER A 66 4.63 2.53 8.29
CA SER A 66 5.63 3.59 8.51
C SER A 66 6.35 3.36 9.85
N HIS A 67 7.66 3.49 9.85
CA HIS A 67 8.47 3.53 11.06
C HIS A 67 9.66 4.47 10.89
N ASN A 68 9.71 5.54 11.69
CA ASN A 68 10.68 6.62 11.56
C ASN A 68 10.68 7.25 10.16
N ASP A 69 11.79 7.16 9.43
CA ASP A 69 11.98 7.65 8.07
C ASP A 69 11.81 6.56 7.00
N GLU A 70 11.31 5.37 7.39
CA GLU A 70 11.04 4.26 6.49
C GLU A 70 9.54 4.03 6.31
N LEU A 71 9.13 3.83 5.05
CA LEU A 71 7.81 3.31 4.70
C LEU A 71 7.99 1.93 4.04
N ASN A 72 7.48 0.88 4.67
CA ASN A 72 7.42 -0.45 4.05
C ASN A 72 6.07 -0.65 3.34
N ILE A 73 6.11 -1.17 2.11
CA ILE A 73 4.94 -1.47 1.30
C ILE A 73 4.88 -2.96 1.05
N THR A 74 3.74 -3.60 1.33
CA THR A 74 3.52 -5.01 1.04
C THR A 74 2.26 -5.16 0.19
N LEU A 75 2.41 -5.81 -0.97
CA LEU A 75 1.28 -6.16 -1.83
C LEU A 75 0.89 -7.61 -1.60
N PHE A 76 -0.41 -7.88 -1.71
CA PHE A 76 -0.95 -9.22 -1.59
C PHE A 76 -1.76 -9.62 -2.81
N GLN A 77 -1.84 -10.92 -3.06
CA GLN A 77 -2.55 -11.50 -4.19
C GLN A 77 -3.62 -12.50 -3.77
N GLU A 78 -4.64 -12.61 -4.62
CA GLU A 78 -5.64 -13.67 -4.65
C GLU A 78 -5.88 -14.10 -6.11
N LEU A 79 -6.69 -15.13 -6.33
CA LEU A 79 -7.09 -15.53 -7.68
C LEU A 79 -7.75 -14.35 -8.41
N ALA A 80 -7.31 -14.10 -9.65
CA ALA A 80 -7.88 -13.06 -10.48
C ALA A 80 -9.36 -13.35 -10.77
N GLY A 81 -10.15 -12.28 -10.83
CA GLY A 81 -11.59 -12.35 -11.04
C GLY A 81 -12.09 -11.02 -11.61
N SER A 82 -13.39 -10.74 -11.46
CA SER A 82 -13.95 -9.43 -11.84
C SER A 82 -13.43 -8.28 -10.99
N GLU A 83 -12.95 -8.57 -9.78
CA GLU A 83 -12.57 -7.57 -8.77
C GLU A 83 -11.06 -7.28 -8.79
N TYR A 84 -10.23 -8.31 -9.01
CA TYR A 84 -8.78 -8.20 -8.92
C TYR A 84 -8.11 -8.46 -10.27
N SER A 85 -7.14 -7.60 -10.60
CA SER A 85 -6.31 -7.72 -11.79
C SER A 85 -4.83 -7.71 -11.41
N GLY A 86 -3.97 -8.23 -12.29
CA GLY A 86 -2.53 -8.19 -12.10
C GLY A 86 -1.90 -6.80 -12.30
N LYS A 87 -2.65 -5.78 -12.73
CA LYS A 87 -2.10 -4.44 -12.98
C LYS A 87 -1.88 -3.70 -11.66
N LEU A 88 -0.63 -3.33 -11.38
CA LEU A 88 -0.28 -2.39 -10.31
C LEU A 88 -0.28 -0.96 -10.86
N ASP A 89 -1.08 -0.11 -10.24
CA ASP A 89 -1.16 1.33 -10.53
C ASP A 89 -1.76 2.00 -9.29
N LYS A 90 -0.89 2.39 -8.34
CA LYS A 90 -1.30 2.87 -7.01
C LYS A 90 -0.47 4.08 -6.58
N GLU A 91 -1.16 5.07 -6.05
CA GLU A 91 -0.56 6.22 -5.38
C GLU A 91 -0.63 6.01 -3.86
N ILE A 92 0.48 6.28 -3.17
CA ILE A 92 0.61 6.19 -1.72
C ILE A 92 1.07 7.56 -1.22
N ALA A 93 0.28 8.18 -0.36
CA ALA A 93 0.68 9.39 0.31
C ALA A 93 1.86 9.11 1.24
N LEU A 94 2.90 9.93 1.15
CA LEU A 94 4.09 9.84 1.99
C LEU A 94 4.02 10.90 3.09
N GLU A 95 4.39 10.49 4.30
CA GLU A 95 4.64 11.45 5.38
C GLU A 95 5.88 12.31 5.07
N HIS A 96 5.95 13.48 5.70
CA HIS A 96 6.92 14.53 5.39
C HIS A 96 8.40 14.16 5.66
N ASN A 97 8.65 13.02 6.31
CA ASN A 97 9.97 12.59 6.78
C ASN A 97 10.43 11.23 6.22
N ILE A 98 9.71 10.62 5.27
CA ILE A 98 10.10 9.34 4.68
C ILE A 98 11.34 9.54 3.78
N LYS A 99 12.47 8.93 4.13
CA LYS A 99 13.72 8.98 3.35
C LYS A 99 14.01 7.68 2.60
N LYS A 100 13.25 6.63 2.91
CA LYS A 100 13.44 5.30 2.36
C LYS A 100 12.10 4.60 2.23
N ILE A 101 11.89 3.95 1.09
CA ILE A 101 10.73 3.09 0.88
C ILE A 101 11.25 1.67 0.67
N THR A 102 10.69 0.74 1.44
CA THR A 102 11.01 -0.68 1.43
C THR A 102 9.81 -1.51 0.96
N TYR A 103 10.09 -2.75 0.56
CA TYR A 103 9.08 -3.66 0.04
C TYR A 103 9.08 -5.00 0.78
N GLY A 104 7.87 -5.45 1.10
CA GLY A 104 7.57 -6.80 1.56
C GLY A 104 8.10 -7.11 2.96
N SER A 105 7.97 -8.37 3.35
CA SER A 105 8.45 -8.88 4.66
C SER A 105 9.97 -8.84 4.80
N LYS A 106 10.71 -8.77 3.68
CA LYS A 106 12.17 -8.65 3.68
C LYS A 106 12.67 -7.21 3.77
N HIS A 107 11.78 -6.21 3.69
CA HIS A 107 12.12 -4.79 3.68
C HIS A 107 13.18 -4.45 2.62
N GLU A 108 13.01 -4.96 1.39
CA GLU A 108 13.91 -4.68 0.29
C GLU A 108 13.82 -3.21 -0.11
N ILE A 109 14.95 -2.50 -0.23
CA ILE A 109 14.95 -1.07 -0.54
C ILE A 109 14.58 -0.86 -2.01
N ILE A 110 13.44 -0.21 -2.24
CA ILE A 110 12.94 0.10 -3.60
C ILE A 110 13.10 1.58 -3.96
N TRP A 111 13.31 2.45 -2.97
CA TRP A 111 13.63 3.86 -3.18
C TRP A 111 14.33 4.44 -1.95
N GLN A 112 15.24 5.39 -2.18
CA GLN A 112 15.96 6.12 -1.14
C GLN A 112 16.33 7.53 -1.63
N GLU A 113 16.20 8.53 -0.75
CA GLU A 113 16.61 9.93 -0.98
C GLU A 113 18.13 10.12 -1.03
#